data_AF-A0A914F289-F1
#
_entry.id   AF-A0A914F289-F1
#
_cell.length_a   1.000
_cell.length_b   1.000
_cell.length_c   1.000
_cell.angle_alpha   90.00
_cell.angle_beta   90.00
_cell.angle_gamma   90.00
#
_symmetry.space_group_name_H-M   'P 1'
#
loop_
_entity.id
_entity.type
_entity.pdbx_description
1 polymer ?
#
loop_
_entity_poly.entity_id
_entity_poly.type
_entity_poly.pdbx_seq_one_letter_code
_entity_poly.pdbx_strand_id
1 'polypeptide(L)'
;MLKLTLLILSLAIVGIVESTVDAGISTRSAEAKGTLMCGNAPAVGVKVYLKREKSTDIEDIIGHSVTDEQGKFTVNGNTERYGGSKSTIDPVLIFYHKCDKADAKSFQVFDLRFPRTYTTIGRVSRRPYDIGTFNLQIKYPGQSEDKIAPDY
;
A
#
# COMPACT_ATOMS: atom_id res chain seq x y z
N MET A 1 -41.22 -20.49 -48.01
CA MET A 1 -39.82 -20.84 -47.64
C MET A 1 -38.95 -19.61 -47.34
N LEU A 2 -39.16 -18.44 -47.98
CA LEU A 2 -38.33 -17.24 -47.77
C LEU A 2 -38.59 -16.44 -46.47
N LYS A 3 -39.78 -16.56 -45.85
CA LYS A 3 -40.11 -15.86 -44.59
C LYS A 3 -39.52 -16.54 -43.34
N LEU A 4 -39.23 -17.85 -43.42
CA LEU A 4 -38.71 -18.62 -42.29
C LEU A 4 -37.19 -18.41 -42.13
N THR A 5 -36.48 -18.17 -43.24
CA THR A 5 -35.04 -17.86 -43.23
C THR A 5 -34.71 -16.49 -42.65
N LEU A 6 -35.56 -15.47 -42.80
CA LEU A 6 -35.32 -14.14 -42.21
C LEU A 6 -35.45 -14.13 -40.67
N LEU A 7 -36.36 -14.93 -40.11
CA LEU A 7 -36.57 -14.98 -38.65
C LEU A 7 -35.41 -15.69 -37.93
N ILE A 8 -34.79 -16.66 -38.60
CA ILE A 8 -33.61 -17.37 -38.10
C ILE A 8 -32.37 -16.46 -38.16
N LEU A 9 -32.28 -15.57 -39.17
CA LEU A 9 -31.19 -14.61 -39.27
C LEU A 9 -31.29 -13.50 -38.20
N SER A 10 -32.50 -13.11 -37.80
CA SER A 10 -32.69 -12.13 -36.70
C SER A 10 -32.39 -12.72 -35.32
N LEU A 11 -32.56 -14.04 -35.12
CA LEU A 11 -32.20 -14.71 -33.86
C LEU A 11 -30.69 -14.96 -33.73
N ALA A 12 -29.93 -14.92 -34.83
CA ALA A 12 -28.48 -15.10 -34.80
C ALA A 12 -27.72 -13.85 -34.31
N ILE A 13 -28.38 -12.69 -34.18
CA ILE A 13 -27.72 -11.42 -33.84
C ILE A 13 -27.77 -11.11 -32.33
N VAL A 14 -28.58 -11.81 -31.52
CA VAL A 14 -28.80 -11.45 -30.10
C VAL A 14 -27.99 -12.32 -29.11
N GLY A 15 -27.02 -13.10 -29.60
CA GLY A 15 -26.39 -14.17 -28.82
C GLY A 15 -24.94 -13.97 -28.36
N ILE A 16 -24.33 -12.81 -28.57
CA ILE A 16 -22.90 -12.61 -28.20
C ILE A 16 -22.67 -11.20 -27.65
N VAL A 17 -23.37 -10.87 -26.57
CA VAL A 17 -22.80 -9.95 -25.60
C VAL A 17 -22.13 -10.86 -24.58
N GLU A 18 -20.86 -11.19 -24.80
CA GLU A 18 -20.01 -11.65 -23.71
C GLU A 18 -19.98 -10.50 -22.70
N SER A 19 -20.87 -10.59 -21.71
CA SER A 19 -20.72 -9.83 -20.49
C SER A 19 -19.43 -10.36 -19.88
N THR A 20 -18.31 -9.72 -20.19
CA THR A 20 -17.09 -9.82 -19.39
C THR A 20 -17.42 -9.15 -18.05
N VAL A 21 -18.23 -9.86 -17.24
CA VAL A 21 -18.23 -9.64 -15.81
C VAL A 21 -16.81 -9.95 -15.38
N ASP A 22 -16.02 -8.89 -15.24
CA ASP A 22 -14.63 -8.93 -14.83
C ASP A 22 -14.53 -9.83 -13.60
N ALA A 23 -14.00 -11.03 -13.83
CA ALA A 23 -13.88 -12.04 -12.81
C ALA A 23 -12.79 -11.60 -11.84
N GLY A 24 -13.18 -10.86 -10.80
CA GLY A 24 -12.45 -10.83 -9.54
C GLY A 24 -11.47 -9.67 -9.30
N ILE A 25 -11.60 -8.51 -9.94
CA ILE A 25 -10.83 -7.33 -9.54
C ILE A 25 -11.61 -6.53 -8.51
N SER A 26 -11.30 -6.77 -7.24
CA SER A 26 -11.75 -5.93 -6.14
C SER A 26 -10.58 -5.09 -5.68
N THR A 27 -10.58 -3.79 -5.99
CA THR A 27 -9.64 -2.84 -5.40
C THR A 27 -9.63 -3.02 -3.90
N ARG A 28 -8.45 -3.07 -3.29
CA ARG A 28 -8.29 -3.08 -1.83
C ARG A 28 -7.57 -1.83 -1.40
N SER A 29 -7.73 -1.50 -0.13
CA SER A 29 -7.06 -0.37 0.51
C SER A 29 -6.56 -0.75 1.89
N ALA A 30 -5.52 -0.06 2.32
CA ALA A 30 -4.99 -0.13 3.67
C ALA A 30 -4.58 1.26 4.12
N GLU A 31 -4.62 1.48 5.43
CA GLU A 31 -4.17 2.71 6.06
C GLU A 31 -3.52 2.35 7.38
N ALA A 32 -2.43 3.04 7.70
CA ALA A 32 -1.80 2.95 9.00
C ALA A 32 -1.43 4.33 9.52
N LYS A 33 -1.39 4.46 10.84
CA LYS A 33 -1.00 5.67 11.54
C LYS A 33 -0.17 5.33 12.77
N GLY A 34 0.54 6.32 13.28
CA GLY A 34 1.30 6.19 14.52
C GLY A 34 2.09 7.44 14.84
N THR A 35 2.97 7.31 15.84
CA THR A 35 3.90 8.36 16.26
C THR A 35 5.30 7.78 16.37
N LEU A 36 6.28 8.45 15.76
CA LEU A 36 7.69 8.07 15.83
C LEU A 36 8.46 9.04 16.71
N MET A 37 9.28 8.50 17.59
CA MET A 37 10.11 9.24 18.53
C MET A 37 11.59 8.97 18.26
N CYS A 38 12.44 9.95 18.48
CA CYS A 38 13.89 9.79 18.54
C CYS A 38 14.34 10.19 19.95
N GLY A 39 14.46 9.18 20.82
CA GLY A 39 14.63 9.41 22.26
C GLY A 39 13.41 10.11 22.84
N ASN A 40 13.61 11.27 23.45
CA ASN A 40 12.54 12.05 24.08
C ASN A 40 11.92 13.11 23.15
N ALA A 41 12.39 13.23 21.91
CA ALA A 41 11.90 14.18 20.94
C ALA A 41 11.07 13.47 19.84
N PRO A 42 10.06 14.14 19.25
CA PRO A 42 9.41 13.62 18.05
C PRO A 42 10.41 13.42 16.91
N ALA A 43 10.31 12.29 16.20
CA ALA A 43 11.12 12.03 15.02
C ALA A 43 10.45 12.67 13.79
N VAL A 44 10.83 13.92 13.50
CA VAL A 44 10.32 14.71 12.37
C VAL A 44 11.01 14.29 11.06
N GLY A 45 10.28 14.28 9.95
CA GLY A 45 10.87 14.07 8.63
C GLY A 45 11.20 12.61 8.29
N VAL A 46 10.70 11.64 9.06
CA VAL A 46 10.84 10.22 8.77
C VAL A 46 9.95 9.88 7.58
N LYS A 47 10.53 9.30 6.52
CA LYS A 47 9.76 8.84 5.36
C LYS A 47 9.14 7.49 5.69
N VAL A 48 7.83 7.37 5.46
CA VAL A 48 7.04 6.15 5.74
C VAL A 48 6.36 5.70 4.47
N TYR A 49 6.64 4.47 4.03
CA TYR A 49 6.03 3.87 2.86
C TYR A 49 5.11 2.74 3.26
N LEU A 50 3.94 2.67 2.62
CA LEU A 50 3.04 1.53 2.70
C LEU A 50 3.23 0.69 1.44
N LYS A 51 3.71 -0.54 1.62
CA LYS A 51 3.80 -1.55 0.57
C LYS A 51 2.66 -2.56 0.64
N ARG A 52 2.27 -3.06 -0.53
CA ARG A 52 1.28 -4.11 -0.67
C ARG A 52 1.77 -5.49 -0.25
N GLU A 53 3.08 -5.74 -0.31
CA GLU A 53 3.72 -6.97 0.13
C GLU A 53 5.19 -6.69 0.48
N LYS A 54 5.85 -7.66 1.14
CA LYS A 54 7.27 -7.52 1.48
C LYS A 54 8.13 -7.83 0.25
N SER A 55 8.63 -6.79 -0.41
CA SER A 55 9.51 -6.90 -1.56
C SER A 55 10.50 -5.74 -1.63
N THR A 56 11.53 -5.91 -2.46
CA THR A 56 12.41 -4.81 -2.89
C THR A 56 11.84 -4.03 -4.06
N ASP A 57 10.73 -4.48 -4.66
CA ASP A 57 10.11 -3.81 -5.80
C ASP A 57 9.49 -2.48 -5.33
N ILE A 58 9.77 -1.43 -6.09
CA ILE A 58 9.25 -0.10 -5.86
C ILE A 58 7.75 -0.06 -6.25
N GLU A 59 7.34 -0.86 -7.23
CA GLU A 59 5.95 -0.93 -7.69
C GLU A 59 4.99 -1.45 -6.63
N ASP A 60 5.50 -2.07 -5.56
CA ASP A 60 4.68 -2.51 -4.44
C ASP A 60 4.31 -1.38 -3.47
N ILE A 61 4.92 -0.19 -3.59
CA ILE A 61 4.54 0.98 -2.82
C ILE A 61 3.17 1.46 -3.30
N ILE A 62 2.21 1.50 -2.38
CA ILE A 62 0.83 1.94 -2.64
C ILE A 62 0.51 3.26 -1.94
N GLY A 63 1.39 3.75 -1.07
CA GLY A 63 1.25 4.99 -0.34
C GLY A 63 2.56 5.43 0.29
N HIS A 64 2.70 6.74 0.51
CA HIS A 64 3.82 7.32 1.22
C HIS A 64 3.34 8.46 2.11
N SER A 65 4.10 8.76 3.17
CA SER A 65 3.93 9.94 4.02
C SER A 65 5.26 10.32 4.67
N VAL A 66 5.27 11.47 5.32
CA VAL A 66 6.41 11.94 6.11
C VAL A 66 5.89 12.33 7.49
N THR A 67 6.62 12.01 8.55
CA THR A 67 6.22 12.40 9.90
C THR A 67 6.23 13.93 10.08
N ASP A 68 5.20 14.43 10.75
CA ASP A 68 5.03 15.85 11.07
C ASP A 68 5.91 16.31 12.24
N GLU A 69 5.73 17.57 12.67
CA GLU A 69 6.44 18.19 13.79
C GLU A 69 6.19 17.49 15.14
N GLN A 70 5.09 16.73 15.26
CA GLN A 70 4.76 15.92 16.42
C GLN A 70 5.17 14.44 16.22
N GLY A 71 5.92 14.13 15.16
CA GLY A 71 6.37 12.78 14.83
C GLY A 71 5.24 11.87 14.35
N LYS A 72 4.06 12.41 14.07
CA LYS A 72 2.89 11.62 13.65
C LYS A 72 2.92 11.39 12.15
N PHE A 73 2.42 10.23 11.74
CA PHE A 73 2.17 9.95 10.33
C PHE A 73 0.79 9.31 10.15
N THR A 74 0.24 9.47 8.96
CA THR A 74 -0.85 8.66 8.44
C THR A 74 -0.53 8.36 6.99
N VAL A 75 -0.46 7.08 6.65
CA VAL A 75 -0.17 6.62 5.29
C VAL A 75 -1.31 5.72 4.81
N ASN A 76 -1.82 5.99 3.63
CA ASN A 76 -2.85 5.17 3.00
C ASN A 76 -2.52 4.88 1.54
N GLY A 77 -3.14 3.83 1.02
CA GLY A 77 -2.91 3.38 -0.33
C GLY A 77 -3.97 2.40 -0.77
N ASN A 78 -4.15 2.27 -2.08
CA ASN A 78 -5.08 1.31 -2.65
C ASN A 78 -4.52 0.64 -3.90
N THR A 79 -5.20 -0.43 -4.34
CA THR A 79 -4.72 -1.29 -5.42
C THR A 79 -5.44 -1.06 -6.73
N GLU A 80 -6.06 0.11 -6.94
CA GLU A 80 -6.80 0.40 -8.17
C GLU A 80 -5.95 0.25 -9.42
N ARG A 81 -4.67 0.65 -9.33
CA ARG A 81 -3.70 0.53 -10.44
C ARG A 81 -3.24 -0.92 -10.72
N TYR A 82 -3.71 -1.90 -9.96
CA TYR A 82 -3.26 -3.29 -10.07
C TYR A 82 -4.40 -4.23 -10.46
N GLY A 83 -4.15 -5.07 -11.48
CA GLY A 83 -5.06 -6.12 -11.92
C GLY A 83 -4.79 -7.49 -11.29
N GLY A 84 -5.82 -8.34 -11.25
CA GLY A 84 -5.70 -9.76 -10.91
C GLY A 84 -5.14 -10.03 -9.51
N SER A 85 -4.22 -11.00 -9.40
CA SER A 85 -3.56 -11.38 -8.13
C SER A 85 -2.79 -10.25 -7.49
N LYS A 86 -2.34 -9.25 -8.27
CA LYS A 86 -1.68 -8.04 -7.77
C LYS A 86 -2.64 -7.07 -7.09
N SER A 87 -3.92 -7.39 -6.91
CA SER A 87 -4.87 -6.56 -6.14
C SER A 87 -4.89 -6.87 -4.64
N THR A 88 -4.23 -7.95 -4.18
CA THR A 88 -4.21 -8.33 -2.75
C THR A 88 -3.20 -7.52 -1.94
N ILE A 89 -3.60 -7.03 -0.76
CA ILE A 89 -2.69 -6.34 0.17
C ILE A 89 -2.34 -7.29 1.32
N ASP A 90 -1.05 -7.47 1.53
CA ASP A 90 -0.33 -8.04 2.67
C ASP A 90 0.55 -6.93 3.26
N PRO A 91 -0.02 -6.05 4.10
CA PRO A 91 0.50 -4.71 4.22
C PRO A 91 1.80 -4.63 5.05
N VAL A 92 2.75 -3.85 4.55
CA VAL A 92 4.06 -3.64 5.17
C VAL A 92 4.36 -2.14 5.22
N LEU A 93 4.73 -1.63 6.39
CA LEU A 93 5.28 -0.30 6.54
C LEU A 93 6.80 -0.35 6.43
N ILE A 94 7.39 0.56 5.68
CA ILE A 94 8.84 0.74 5.59
C ILE A 94 9.17 2.13 6.10
N PHE A 95 10.09 2.22 7.06
CA PHE A 95 10.50 3.47 7.68
C PHE A 95 11.93 3.79 7.30
N TYR A 96 12.16 5.00 6.78
CA TYR A 96 13.50 5.53 6.50
C TYR A 96 13.76 6.70 7.45
N HIS A 97 14.70 6.53 8.37
CA HIS A 97 14.99 7.53 9.39
C HIS A 97 16.50 7.81 9.54
N LYS A 98 16.79 8.95 10.17
CA LYS A 98 18.15 9.38 10.54
C LYS A 98 18.26 9.73 12.03
N CYS A 99 17.42 9.11 12.86
CA CYS A 99 17.51 9.24 14.33
C CYS A 99 18.94 8.93 14.80
N ASP A 100 19.49 9.80 15.66
CA ASP A 100 20.88 9.81 16.15
C ASP A 100 21.96 9.85 15.04
N LYS A 101 21.58 10.13 13.79
CA LYS A 101 22.43 10.09 12.59
C LYS A 101 22.05 11.19 11.58
N ALA A 102 21.74 12.41 12.04
CA ALA A 102 21.23 13.49 11.18
C ALA A 102 22.12 13.80 9.97
N ASP A 103 23.45 13.80 10.17
CA ASP A 103 24.44 14.09 9.13
C ASP A 103 24.81 12.87 8.25
N ALA A 104 24.19 11.71 8.48
CA ALA A 104 24.48 10.51 7.72
C ALA A 104 24.01 10.63 6.26
N LYS A 105 24.82 10.08 5.35
CA LYS A 105 24.49 9.98 3.91
C LYS A 105 23.53 8.83 3.61
N SER A 106 23.25 7.95 4.58
CA SER A 106 22.31 6.84 4.49
C SER A 106 21.17 7.01 5.50
N PHE A 107 20.07 6.33 5.23
CA PHE A 107 18.94 6.12 6.13
C PHE A 107 19.10 4.78 6.84
N GLN A 108 18.64 4.72 8.08
CA GLN A 108 18.31 3.47 8.74
C GLN A 108 16.93 3.03 8.27
N VAL A 109 16.81 1.77 7.87
CA VAL A 109 15.59 1.22 7.26
C VAL A 109 15.13 -0.02 8.00
N PHE A 110 13.86 -0.04 8.41
CA PHE A 110 13.24 -1.24 8.96
C PHE A 110 11.80 -1.37 8.46
N ASP A 111 11.28 -2.60 8.52
CA ASP A 111 9.92 -2.92 8.09
C ASP A 111 9.04 -3.40 9.25
N LEU A 112 7.75 -3.09 9.17
CA LEU A 112 6.72 -3.58 10.08
C LEU A 112 5.53 -4.09 9.28
N ARG A 113 5.29 -5.41 9.33
CA ARG A 113 4.08 -6.01 8.76
C ARG A 113 2.93 -5.87 9.74
N PHE A 114 1.73 -5.53 9.25
CA PHE A 114 0.52 -5.53 10.07
C PHE A 114 -0.55 -6.48 9.52
N PRO A 115 -1.54 -6.88 10.34
CA PRO A 115 -2.47 -7.94 9.95
C PRO A 115 -3.34 -7.56 8.75
N ARG A 116 -3.53 -8.52 7.85
CA ARG A 116 -4.38 -8.37 6.66
C ARG A 116 -5.84 -8.05 6.99
N THR A 117 -6.29 -8.32 8.21
CA THR A 117 -7.64 -7.98 8.71
C THR A 117 -7.94 -6.48 8.72
N TYR A 118 -6.90 -5.63 8.66
CA TYR A 118 -7.01 -4.18 8.51
C TYR A 118 -7.13 -3.71 7.05
N THR A 119 -7.09 -4.64 6.09
CA THR A 119 -7.34 -4.30 4.68
C THR A 119 -8.83 -4.20 4.40
N THR A 120 -9.22 -3.25 3.56
CA THR A 120 -10.61 -2.99 3.19
C THR A 120 -10.82 -3.30 1.71
N ILE A 121 -11.95 -3.95 1.39
CA ILE A 121 -12.43 -4.03 0.00
C ILE A 121 -12.99 -2.66 -0.38
N GLY A 122 -12.42 -2.07 -1.43
CA GLY A 122 -12.71 -0.73 -1.94
C GLY A 122 -11.47 0.16 -1.94
N ARG A 123 -11.61 1.35 -2.54
CA ARG A 123 -10.55 2.36 -2.70
C ARG A 123 -10.18 3.09 -1.41
N VAL A 124 -11.09 3.09 -0.43
CA VAL A 124 -10.95 3.85 0.82
C VAL A 124 -10.86 2.88 1.99
N SER A 125 -9.78 3.00 2.77
CA SER A 125 -9.60 2.22 3.98
C SER A 125 -10.62 2.64 5.04
N ARG A 126 -11.27 1.68 5.68
CA ARG A 126 -12.24 1.93 6.76
C ARG A 126 -11.76 1.42 8.12
N ARG A 127 -10.56 0.83 8.15
CA ARG A 127 -9.98 0.16 9.30
C ARG A 127 -8.50 0.51 9.39
N PRO A 128 -8.15 1.76 9.73
CA PRO A 128 -6.77 2.15 9.88
C PRO A 128 -6.10 1.34 11.00
N TYR A 129 -4.90 0.84 10.73
CA TYR A 129 -4.07 0.18 11.75
C TYR A 129 -3.28 1.24 12.52
N ASP A 130 -3.46 1.31 13.83
CA ASP A 130 -2.69 2.19 14.70
C ASP A 130 -1.50 1.41 15.29
N ILE A 131 -0.28 1.81 14.92
CA ILE A 131 0.93 1.17 15.44
C ILE A 131 1.30 1.67 16.84
N GLY A 132 0.62 2.71 17.35
CA GLY A 132 0.99 3.39 18.59
C GLY A 132 2.24 4.25 18.43
N THR A 133 3.08 4.24 19.47
CA THR A 133 4.31 5.06 19.53
C THR A 133 5.55 4.18 19.47
N PHE A 134 6.45 4.45 18.52
CA PHE A 134 7.70 3.71 18.31
C PHE A 134 8.90 4.62 18.51
N ASN A 135 9.91 4.14 19.25
CA ASN A 135 11.17 4.86 19.44
C ASN A 135 12.25 4.34 18.49
N LEU A 136 12.90 5.23 17.75
CA LEU A 136 13.82 4.91 16.67
C LEU A 136 15.30 4.80 17.11
N GLN A 137 15.59 4.91 18.41
CA GLN A 137 16.96 4.74 18.92
C GLN A 137 17.38 3.26 19.01
N ILE A 138 16.43 2.34 19.11
CA ILE A 138 16.73 0.92 19.13
C ILE A 138 16.96 0.40 17.70
N LYS A 139 17.76 -0.66 17.59
CA LYS A 139 17.89 -1.41 16.34
C LYS A 139 16.75 -2.44 16.22
N TYR A 140 15.90 -2.29 15.22
CA TYR A 140 14.82 -3.23 14.95
C TYR A 140 15.32 -4.51 14.25
N PRO A 141 14.61 -5.65 14.38
CA PRO A 141 14.91 -6.85 13.63
C PRO A 141 14.92 -6.58 12.12
N GLY A 142 15.95 -7.07 11.42
CA GLY A 142 16.08 -6.86 9.97
C GLY A 142 16.45 -5.44 9.55
N GLN A 143 16.74 -4.53 10.48
CA GLN A 143 17.13 -3.16 10.16
C GLN A 143 18.42 -3.13 9.33
N SER A 144 18.37 -2.42 8.20
CA SER A 144 19.45 -2.22 7.25
C SER A 144 19.77 -0.74 7.06
N GLU A 145 20.72 -0.45 6.18
CA GLU A 145 20.99 0.91 5.72
C GLU A 145 20.74 1.04 4.22
N ASP A 146 20.13 2.15 3.81
CA ASP A 146 19.91 2.49 2.40
C ASP A 146 20.37 3.92 2.12
N LYS A 147 21.02 4.16 1.00
CA LYS A 147 21.48 5.49 0.59
C LYS A 147 20.35 6.32 -0.02
N ILE A 148 19.33 5.66 -0.57
CA ILE A 148 18.29 6.31 -1.36
C ILE A 148 16.94 5.86 -0.82
N ALA A 149 16.14 6.83 -0.37
CA ALA A 149 14.73 6.58 -0.14
C ALA A 149 13.99 6.83 -1.46
N PRO A 150 13.02 5.97 -1.87
CA PRO A 150 12.27 6.16 -3.11
C PRO A 150 11.63 7.54 -3.21
N ASP A 151 11.86 8.26 -4.30
CA ASP A 151 11.20 9.53 -4.58
C ASP A 151 9.84 9.26 -5.25
N TYR A 152 8.76 9.79 -4.67
CA TYR A 152 7.38 9.69 -5.13
C TYR A 152 6.69 11.05 -5.07
#